data_AF-A0A1E1WW80-F1
#
_entry.id   AF-A0A1E1WW80-F1
#
_cell.length_a   1.000
_cell.length_b   1.000
_cell.length_c   1.000
_cell.angle_alpha   90.00
_cell.angle_beta   90.00
_cell.angle_gamma   90.00
#
_symmetry.space_group_name_H-M   'P 1'
#
loop_
_entity.id
_entity.type
_entity.pdbx_description
1 polymer ?
#
loop_
_entity_poly.entity_id
_entity_poly.type
_entity_poly.pdbx_seq_one_letter_code
_entity_poly.pdbx_strand_id
1 'polypeptide(L)'
;LTAMVVDDASDAAKSLRISYKRYEPNSRPRRHRDAVEQHAVNIDAEPVCLVRARLGNYKISTHVTHALLDDFANSMNDISELLCSHTDDQ
;
A
#
# COMPACT_ATOMS: atom_id res chain seq x y z
N LEU A 1 -5.87 -3.51 6.87
CA LEU A 1 -5.79 -4.53 5.79
C LEU A 1 -6.21 -5.89 6.32
N THR A 2 -5.61 -6.38 7.40
CA THR A 2 -5.97 -7.67 8.05
C THR A 2 -7.47 -7.85 8.27
N ALA A 3 -8.19 -6.84 8.79
CA ALA A 3 -9.66 -6.94 8.93
C ALA A 3 -10.38 -7.14 7.58
N MET A 4 -9.94 -6.47 6.51
CA MET A 4 -10.52 -6.66 5.17
C MET A 4 -10.20 -8.04 4.60
N VAL A 5 -9.08 -8.63 4.98
CA VAL A 5 -8.70 -10.00 4.59
C VAL A 5 -9.64 -11.03 5.26
N VAL A 6 -9.90 -10.86 6.56
CA VAL A 6 -10.85 -11.71 7.29
C VAL A 6 -12.27 -11.56 6.73
N ASP A 7 -12.70 -10.33 6.45
CA ASP A 7 -14.02 -10.07 5.87
C ASP A 7 -14.18 -10.69 4.47
N ASP A 8 -13.14 -10.64 3.63
CA ASP A 8 -13.12 -11.25 2.30
C ASP A 8 -13.31 -12.77 2.36
N ALA A 9 -12.64 -13.44 3.32
CA ALA A 9 -12.78 -14.88 3.55
C ALA A 9 -14.20 -15.27 4.01
N SER A 10 -14.95 -14.34 4.61
CA SER A 10 -16.30 -14.59 5.13
C SER A 10 -17.44 -14.36 4.14
N ASP A 11 -17.18 -13.67 3.02
CA ASP A 11 -18.20 -13.25 2.05
C ASP A 11 -17.72 -13.43 0.61
N ALA A 12 -18.06 -14.58 0.01
CA ALA A 12 -17.70 -14.93 -1.37
C ALA A 12 -18.31 -14.00 -2.44
N ALA A 13 -19.25 -13.11 -2.09
CA ALA A 13 -19.81 -12.13 -3.03
C ALA A 13 -18.91 -10.88 -3.17
N LYS A 14 -17.92 -10.71 -2.31
CA LYS A 14 -16.94 -9.63 -2.37
C LYS A 14 -15.56 -10.20 -2.74
N SER A 15 -14.69 -9.31 -3.19
CA SER A 15 -13.30 -9.64 -3.50
C SER A 15 -12.40 -8.49 -3.08
N LEU A 16 -11.42 -8.81 -2.25
CA LEU A 16 -10.37 -7.90 -1.82
C LEU A 16 -9.43 -7.63 -2.99
N ARG A 17 -9.34 -6.36 -3.40
CA ARG A 17 -8.43 -5.90 -4.45
C ARG A 17 -7.37 -5.00 -3.87
N ILE A 18 -6.11 -5.41 -3.98
CA ILE A 18 -4.94 -4.62 -3.60
C ILE A 18 -4.27 -4.12 -4.87
N SER A 19 -3.92 -2.83 -4.90
CA SER A 19 -3.25 -2.19 -6.03
C SER A 19 -2.20 -1.22 -5.52
N TYR A 20 -1.13 -1.02 -6.28
CA TYR A 20 -0.13 -0.01 -5.99
C TYR A 20 0.11 0.89 -7.20
N LYS A 21 0.51 2.13 -6.94
CA LYS A 21 0.98 3.08 -7.95
C LYS A 21 2.31 3.66 -7.49
N ARG A 22 3.36 3.52 -8.30
CA ARG A 22 4.67 4.13 -8.02
C ARG A 22 4.58 5.65 -8.12
N TYR A 23 5.26 6.36 -7.21
CA TYR A 23 5.54 7.77 -7.38
C TYR A 23 6.71 7.92 -8.34
N GLU A 24 6.45 8.57 -9.47
CA GLU A 24 7.53 8.97 -10.36
C GLU A 24 8.14 10.28 -9.83
N PRO A 25 9.46 10.30 -9.59
CA PRO A 25 10.17 11.55 -9.32
C PRO A 25 9.86 12.52 -10.47
N ASN A 26 9.45 13.75 -10.15
CA ASN A 26 9.08 14.83 -11.09
C ASN A 26 7.65 14.82 -11.69
N SER A 27 6.72 13.98 -11.22
CA SER A 27 5.31 14.04 -11.64
C SER A 27 4.44 15.05 -10.87
N ARG A 28 5.03 15.85 -9.96
CA ARG A 28 4.30 16.84 -9.17
C ARG A 28 3.73 17.94 -10.10
N PRO A 29 2.45 18.33 -9.95
CA PRO A 29 1.92 19.50 -10.64
C PRO A 29 2.79 20.73 -10.33
N ARG A 30 3.11 21.54 -11.34
CA ARG A 30 4.02 22.71 -11.26
C ARG A 30 3.80 23.62 -10.03
N ARG A 31 2.57 23.69 -9.49
CA ARG A 31 2.22 24.48 -8.30
C ARG A 31 2.98 24.12 -7.01
N HIS A 32 3.57 22.93 -6.91
CA HIS A 32 4.38 22.51 -5.76
C HIS A 32 5.88 22.62 -5.99
N ARG A 33 6.32 23.03 -7.19
CA ARG A 33 7.75 23.07 -7.53
C ARG A 33 8.45 24.24 -6.84
N ASP A 34 7.75 25.37 -6.72
CA ASP A 34 8.32 26.62 -6.19
C ASP A 34 8.53 26.62 -4.66
N ALA A 35 7.98 25.64 -3.93
CA ALA A 35 8.10 25.56 -2.47
C ALA A 35 9.22 24.60 -1.97
N VAL A 36 9.80 23.78 -2.85
CA VAL A 36 10.67 22.66 -2.45
C VAL A 36 12.14 22.84 -2.86
N GLU A 37 12.48 23.85 -3.67
CA GLU A 37 13.86 24.08 -4.12
C GLU A 37 14.87 24.50 -3.02
N GLN A 38 14.48 24.54 -1.74
CA GLN A 38 15.37 25.03 -0.67
C GLN A 38 15.66 24.05 0.48
N HIS A 39 15.15 22.82 0.49
CA HIS A 39 15.46 21.88 1.57
C HIS A 39 16.10 20.61 1.02
N ALA A 40 17.25 20.26 1.61
CA ALA A 40 17.90 18.97 1.44
C ALA A 40 16.83 17.88 1.52
N VAL A 41 16.53 17.26 0.39
CA VAL A 41 15.45 16.28 0.27
C VAL A 41 15.83 15.11 1.17
N ASN A 42 15.12 14.95 2.28
CA ASN A 42 15.21 13.73 3.07
C ASN A 42 14.56 12.61 2.25
N ILE A 43 15.38 11.90 1.48
CA ILE A 43 14.98 10.83 0.55
C ILE A 43 14.17 9.75 1.30
N ASP A 44 14.49 9.52 2.58
CA ASP A 44 13.85 8.50 3.41
C ASP A 44 12.38 8.81 3.72
N ALA A 45 12.02 10.10 3.72
CA ALA A 45 10.65 10.57 3.91
C ALA A 45 9.87 10.73 2.59
N GLU A 46 10.52 10.54 1.44
CA GLU A 46 9.87 10.68 0.15
C GLU A 46 8.98 9.44 -0.15
N PRO A 47 7.70 9.64 -0.50
CA PRO A 47 6.83 8.53 -0.86
C PRO A 47 7.28 7.87 -2.17
N VAL A 48 7.43 6.55 -2.15
CA VAL A 48 7.88 5.70 -3.27
C VAL A 48 6.69 5.09 -3.99
N CYS A 49 5.65 4.70 -3.26
CA CYS A 49 4.42 4.21 -3.86
C CYS A 49 3.19 4.52 -3.00
N LEU A 50 2.02 4.54 -3.64
CA LEU A 50 0.71 4.59 -3.01
C LEU A 50 0.06 3.21 -3.14
N VAL A 51 -0.16 2.56 -2.01
CA VAL A 51 -0.86 1.27 -1.92
C VAL A 51 -2.30 1.51 -1.55
N ARG A 52 -3.21 0.78 -2.19
CA ARG A 52 -4.67 0.85 -1.97
C ARG A 52 -5.24 -0.54 -1.86
N ALA A 53 -6.12 -0.74 -0.89
CA ALA A 53 -6.93 -1.94 -0.75
C ALA A 53 -8.41 -1.58 -0.79
N ARG A 54 -9.20 -2.39 -1.48
CA ARG A 54 -10.65 -2.21 -1.63
C ARG A 54 -11.39 -3.54 -1.43
N LEU A 55 -12.45 -3.53 -0.64
CA LEU A 55 -13.39 -4.65 -0.46
C LEU A 55 -14.81 -4.09 -0.58
N GLY A 56 -15.48 -4.36 -1.71
CA GLY A 56 -16.77 -3.74 -2.02
C GLY A 56 -16.71 -2.20 -2.01
N ASN A 57 -17.39 -1.58 -1.05
CA ASN A 57 -17.41 -0.13 -0.85
C ASN A 57 -16.34 0.39 0.12
N TYR A 58 -15.69 -0.49 0.88
CA TYR A 58 -14.63 -0.12 1.82
C TYR A 58 -13.31 0.04 1.08
N LYS A 59 -12.58 1.13 1.39
CA LYS A 59 -11.31 1.45 0.77
C LYS A 59 -10.36 2.07 1.79
N ILE A 60 -9.13 1.57 1.81
CA ILE A 60 -8.01 2.16 2.55
C ILE A 60 -6.85 2.44 1.59
N SER A 61 -6.00 3.41 1.94
CA SER A 61 -4.80 3.72 1.17
C SER A 61 -3.71 4.29 2.03
N THR A 62 -2.46 3.98 1.71
CA THR A 62 -1.27 4.50 2.40
C THR A 62 -0.15 4.80 1.43
N HIS A 63 0.68 5.78 1.76
CA HIS A 63 1.93 6.05 1.06
C HIS A 63 3.03 5.25 1.76
N VAL A 64 3.87 4.57 0.98
CA VAL A 64 5.07 3.88 1.47
C VAL A 64 6.27 4.73 1.10
N THR A 65 7.11 5.06 2.08
CA THR A 65 8.34 5.82 1.87
C THR A 65 9.55 4.90 1.72
N HIS A 66 10.70 5.45 1.33
CA HIS A 66 11.94 4.67 1.23
C HIS A 66 12.32 4.02 2.56
N ALA A 67 12.16 4.74 3.68
CA ALA A 67 12.47 4.22 5.01
C ALA A 67 11.69 2.96 5.42
N LEU A 68 10.49 2.78 4.87
CA LEU A 68 9.56 1.73 5.29
C LEU A 68 9.37 0.66 4.23
N LEU A 69 10.09 0.74 3.09
CA LEU A 69 9.80 -0.10 1.93
C LEU A 69 9.99 -1.59 2.24
N ASP A 70 11.11 -1.94 2.87
CA ASP A 70 11.46 -3.33 3.17
C ASP A 70 10.54 -3.89 4.26
N ASP A 71 10.33 -3.15 5.36
CA ASP A 71 9.41 -3.53 6.44
C ASP A 71 7.97 -3.72 5.95
N PHE A 72 7.52 -2.83 5.05
CA PHE A 72 6.21 -2.91 4.44
C PHE A 72 6.10 -4.14 3.52
N ALA A 73 7.12 -4.42 2.71
CA ALA A 73 7.14 -5.58 1.83
C ALA A 73 7.10 -6.89 2.65
N ASN A 74 7.89 -6.98 3.72
CA ASN A 74 7.89 -8.13 4.62
C ASN A 74 6.51 -8.33 5.28
N SER A 75 5.93 -7.26 5.83
CA SER A 75 4.60 -7.31 6.43
C SER A 75 3.51 -7.75 5.44
N MET A 76 3.62 -7.36 4.17
CA MET A 76 2.71 -7.79 3.11
C MET A 76 2.89 -9.27 2.74
N ASN A 77 4.13 -9.77 2.75
CA ASN A 77 4.41 -11.19 2.56
C ASN A 77 3.84 -12.02 3.70
N ASP A 78 4.03 -11.60 4.96
CA ASP A 78 3.47 -12.27 6.13
C ASP A 78 1.94 -12.39 6.03
N ILE A 79 1.26 -11.31 5.61
CA ILE A 79 -0.19 -11.31 5.38
C ILE A 79 -0.58 -12.28 4.25
N SER A 80 0.23 -12.36 3.19
CA SER A 80 -0.01 -13.28 2.07
C SER A 80 0.19 -14.75 2.48
N GLU A 81 1.19 -15.05 3.31
CA GLU A 81 1.44 -16.41 3.82
C GLU A 81 0.35 -16.86 4.79
N LEU A 82 -0.13 -15.95 5.65
CA LEU A 82 -1.31 -16.17 6.50
C LEU A 82 -2.56 -16.50 5.66
N LEU A 83 -2.68 -15.89 4.47
CA LEU A 83 -3.79 -16.15 3.57
C LEU A 83 -3.71 -17.51 2.88
N CYS A 84 -2.53 -17.90 2.41
CA CYS A 84 -2.33 -19.19 1.73
C CYS A 84 -2.41 -20.38 2.68
N SER A 85 -1.97 -20.23 3.93
CA SER A 85 -2.00 -21.34 4.90
C SER A 85 -3.42 -21.70 5.38
N HIS A 86 -4.38 -20.77 5.29
CA HIS A 86 -5.79 -21.04 5.62
C HIS A 86 -6.56 -21.82 4.54
N THR A 87 -6.00 -21.99 3.34
CA THR A 87 -6.66 -22.75 2.26
C THR A 87 -6.26 -24.22 2.19
N ASP A 88 -5.23 -24.65 2.93
CA ASP A 88 -4.73 -26.04 2.89
C ASP A 88 -5.33 -26.97 3.97
N ASP A 89 -6.17 -26.43 4.87
CA ASP A 89 -6.84 -27.17 5.96
C ASP A 89 -8.32 -27.52 5.66
N GLN A 90 -8.76 -27.52 4.40
CA GLN A 90 -10.12 -27.97 3.99
C GLN A 90 -10.11 -29.15 3.03
#